data_AF-A0A2E0GTH8-F1
#
_entry.id   AF-A0A2E0GTH8-F1
#
_cell.length_a   1.000
_cell.length_b   1.000
_cell.length_c   1.000
_cell.angle_alpha   90.00
_cell.angle_beta   90.00
_cell.angle_gamma   90.00
#
_symmetry.space_group_name_H-M   'P 1'
#
loop_
_entity.id
_entity.type
_entity.pdbx_description
1 polymer ?
#
loop_
_entity_poly.entity_id
_entity_poly.type
_entity_poly.pdbx_seq_one_letter_code
_entity_poly.pdbx_strand_id
1 'polypeptide(L)'
;MVEFLNRYVSIEKESTYGSEPSGTPIYGEVDDESFAHNFDLLTRQDMSRHTASKSVTGTEYSEGGLNMAVQIDDFTGNVLAAFFPQTSYGSSTHEFNEPTTASHTYNSYTIRVGREQKEHTYTGMVASSLSISASVGEYVMLSADFVGKSESATSALGTATFDGDALDALYFANGSVFFDDGSGSPAGTASAAVKSFSLDVSLNRDTDNAYALGGATYQRAPPSQRREVSGTIEMNQVIYGTQADDTPDYDALIQADGLSMSDGADAPTIILKLLEESDGGNNYLHINLYNVRFEAPSANVSGRDTNTMSVNFIALYDNTVSGADKTMNITMKGGAVGTSAY
;
A
#
# COMPACT_ATOMS: atom_id res chain seq x y z
N MET A 1 -18.19 26.30 6.84
CA MET A 1 -18.34 24.93 6.33
C MET A 1 -18.17 24.01 7.53
N VAL A 2 -19.22 23.34 7.99
CA VAL A 2 -19.23 22.51 9.22
C VAL A 2 -19.99 21.21 8.92
N GLU A 3 -19.57 20.46 7.89
CA GLU A 3 -20.27 19.23 7.48
C GLU A 3 -19.38 17.97 7.41
N PHE A 4 -18.07 18.07 7.68
CA PHE A 4 -17.17 16.91 7.68
C PHE A 4 -16.82 16.36 9.08
N LEU A 5 -17.34 16.92 10.18
CA LEU A 5 -17.01 16.44 11.53
C LEU A 5 -17.61 15.06 11.89
N ASN A 6 -18.49 14.51 11.06
CA ASN A 6 -19.23 13.28 11.36
C ASN A 6 -18.71 12.05 10.61
N ARG A 7 -17.67 12.21 9.77
CA ARG A 7 -17.00 11.13 9.04
C ARG A 7 -15.50 11.34 9.07
N TYR A 8 -14.79 10.39 9.65
CA TYR A 8 -13.33 10.40 9.71
C TYR A 8 -12.81 8.98 9.91
N VAL A 9 -11.57 8.78 9.51
CA VAL A 9 -10.77 7.60 9.84
C VAL A 9 -9.57 8.09 10.64
N SER A 10 -9.26 7.39 11.72
CA SER A 10 -8.00 7.55 12.42
C SER A 10 -7.28 6.22 12.57
N ILE A 11 -5.96 6.29 12.55
CA ILE A 11 -5.08 5.14 12.70
C ILE A 11 -4.11 5.39 13.86
N GLU A 12 -3.87 4.35 14.65
CA GLU A 12 -2.92 4.41 15.76
C GLU A 12 -2.24 3.07 15.95
N LYS A 13 -0.91 3.06 16.05
CA LYS A 13 -0.14 1.83 16.24
C LYS A 13 -0.35 1.26 17.64
N GLU A 14 -0.53 -0.06 17.69
CA GLU A 14 -0.65 -0.79 18.94
C GLU A 14 0.74 -1.20 19.47
N SER A 15 0.96 -1.03 20.78
CA SER A 15 2.13 -1.62 21.45
C SER A 15 1.97 -3.13 21.67
N THR A 16 0.74 -3.62 21.67
CA THR A 16 0.38 -5.02 21.89
C THR A 16 -0.87 -5.34 21.09
N TYR A 17 -0.80 -6.42 20.30
CA TYR A 17 -1.87 -6.81 19.39
C TYR A 17 -3.25 -6.85 20.06
N GLY A 18 -4.21 -6.17 19.44
CA GLY A 18 -5.62 -6.20 19.85
C GLY A 18 -5.88 -5.51 21.18
N SER A 19 -5.01 -4.59 21.59
CA SER A 19 -5.18 -3.72 22.75
C SER A 19 -5.25 -2.27 22.29
N GLU A 20 -6.31 -1.57 22.68
CA GLU A 20 -6.48 -0.17 22.31
C GLU A 20 -5.31 0.68 22.84
N PRO A 21 -4.63 1.44 21.97
CA PRO A 21 -3.52 2.29 22.35
C PRO A 21 -4.00 3.55 23.08
N SER A 22 -3.08 4.19 23.81
CA SER A 22 -3.34 5.36 24.66
C SER A 22 -2.69 6.65 24.16
N GLY A 23 -2.16 6.61 22.94
CA GLY A 23 -1.55 7.75 22.27
C GLY A 23 -2.60 8.68 21.65
N THR A 24 -2.14 9.49 20.71
CA THR A 24 -2.99 10.46 20.00
C THR A 24 -3.43 9.83 18.67
N PRO A 25 -4.74 9.74 18.38
CA PRO A 25 -5.22 9.28 17.09
C PRO A 25 -4.73 10.20 15.97
N ILE A 26 -4.23 9.62 14.89
CA ILE A 26 -3.81 10.35 13.70
C ILE A 26 -4.94 10.24 12.69
N TYR A 27 -5.51 11.38 12.31
CA TYR A 27 -6.64 11.45 11.38
C TYR A 27 -6.15 11.64 9.95
N GLY A 28 -6.71 10.88 9.02
CA GLY A 28 -6.41 10.99 7.60
C GLY A 28 -7.60 11.53 6.81
N GLU A 29 -7.30 12.25 5.74
CA GLU A 29 -8.28 12.60 4.72
C GLU A 29 -8.49 11.38 3.81
N VAL A 30 -9.59 10.66 4.04
CA VAL A 30 -9.93 9.44 3.31
C VAL A 30 -11.16 9.71 2.44
N ASP A 31 -11.09 9.31 1.17
CA ASP A 31 -12.19 9.48 0.22
C ASP A 31 -13.31 8.46 0.45
N ASP A 32 -12.94 7.21 0.77
CA ASP A 32 -13.87 6.12 1.05
C ASP A 32 -13.28 5.11 2.05
N GLU A 33 -14.14 4.59 2.93
CA GLU A 33 -13.78 3.60 3.94
C GLU A 33 -14.80 2.46 4.06
N SER A 34 -14.33 1.21 3.97
CA SER A 34 -15.21 0.03 3.91
C SER A 34 -15.18 -0.85 5.16
N PHE A 35 -14.60 -0.37 6.27
CA PHE A 35 -14.49 -1.11 7.52
C PHE A 35 -15.85 -1.63 8.03
N ALA A 36 -15.92 -2.93 8.29
CA ALA A 36 -17.10 -3.61 8.78
C ALA A 36 -16.76 -4.73 9.76
N HIS A 37 -17.67 -4.96 10.71
CA HIS A 37 -17.65 -6.14 11.56
C HIS A 37 -18.41 -7.27 10.86
N ASN A 38 -17.74 -8.40 10.66
CA ASN A 38 -18.31 -9.59 10.02
C ASN A 38 -18.49 -10.74 11.02
N PHE A 39 -19.54 -11.51 10.78
CA PHE A 39 -19.89 -12.70 11.56
C PHE A 39 -20.00 -13.89 10.60
N ASP A 40 -19.26 -14.96 10.87
CA ASP A 40 -19.55 -16.23 10.23
C ASP A 40 -20.82 -16.84 10.85
N LEU A 41 -21.78 -17.21 10.01
CA LEU A 41 -23.08 -17.72 10.42
C LEU A 41 -23.17 -19.20 10.07
N LEU A 42 -22.84 -20.05 11.03
CA LEU A 42 -23.09 -21.49 10.94
C LEU A 42 -24.59 -21.77 11.11
N THR A 43 -25.35 -21.70 10.02
CA THR A 43 -26.76 -22.11 10.03
C THR A 43 -26.88 -23.62 9.78
N ARG A 44 -27.39 -24.39 10.75
CA ARG A 44 -27.76 -25.80 10.52
C ARG A 44 -28.99 -25.89 9.61
N GLN A 45 -28.87 -26.60 8.48
CA GLN A 45 -29.95 -26.77 7.50
C GLN A 45 -31.17 -27.56 8.04
N ASP A 46 -30.96 -28.35 9.08
CA ASP A 46 -31.92 -29.31 9.67
C ASP A 46 -32.79 -28.69 10.79
N MET A 47 -32.61 -27.41 11.11
CA MET A 47 -33.45 -26.69 12.08
C MET A 47 -34.43 -25.73 11.40
N SER A 48 -35.59 -26.25 10.97
CA SER A 48 -36.77 -25.40 10.71
C SER A 48 -37.46 -25.10 12.05
N ARG A 49 -37.39 -23.86 12.54
CA ARG A 49 -38.19 -23.40 13.68
C ARG A 49 -38.84 -22.05 13.36
N HIS A 50 -40.07 -21.87 13.83
CA HIS A 50 -40.96 -20.74 13.55
C HIS A 50 -40.49 -19.39 14.15
N THR A 51 -39.45 -19.38 15.00
CA THR A 51 -38.88 -18.15 15.55
C THR A 51 -37.36 -18.27 15.48
N ALA A 52 -36.73 -17.53 14.57
CA ALA A 52 -35.30 -17.57 14.33
C ALA A 52 -34.53 -16.95 15.51
N SER A 53 -34.25 -17.76 16.54
CA SER A 53 -33.14 -17.47 17.45
C SER A 53 -31.85 -17.66 16.65
N LYS A 54 -31.26 -16.56 16.17
CA LYS A 54 -29.92 -16.58 15.58
C LYS A 54 -28.95 -17.07 16.65
N SER A 55 -28.49 -18.31 16.53
CA SER A 55 -27.36 -18.80 17.31
C SER A 55 -26.11 -18.28 16.62
N VAL A 56 -25.62 -17.10 17.03
CA VAL A 56 -24.31 -16.60 16.62
C VAL A 56 -23.29 -17.44 17.38
N THR A 57 -22.90 -18.56 16.79
CA THR A 57 -21.86 -19.47 17.31
C THR A 57 -20.77 -19.65 16.26
N GLY A 58 -20.53 -18.61 15.46
CA GLY A 58 -19.45 -18.56 14.48
C GLY A 58 -18.40 -17.53 14.88
N THR A 59 -17.35 -17.48 14.09
CA THR A 59 -16.22 -16.59 14.28
C THR A 59 -16.55 -15.15 13.89
N GLU A 60 -15.98 -14.21 14.62
CA GLU A 60 -16.15 -12.76 14.47
C GLU A 60 -14.80 -12.14 14.10
N TYR A 61 -14.80 -11.30 13.07
CA TYR A 61 -13.62 -10.57 12.62
C TYR A 61 -14.05 -9.24 12.00
N SER A 62 -13.09 -8.33 11.86
CA SER A 62 -13.32 -7.08 11.14
C SER A 62 -12.39 -7.01 9.95
N GLU A 63 -12.91 -6.50 8.85
CA GLU A 63 -12.13 -6.26 7.64
C GLU A 63 -12.61 -4.97 6.98
N GLY A 64 -11.78 -4.45 6.09
CA GLY A 64 -12.11 -3.34 5.24
C GLY A 64 -10.87 -2.57 4.87
N GLY A 65 -11.06 -1.59 4.01
CA GLY A 65 -9.98 -0.77 3.50
C GLY A 65 -10.31 0.70 3.56
N LEU A 66 -9.30 1.47 3.20
CA LEU A 66 -9.37 2.90 2.95
C LEU A 66 -8.87 3.16 1.54
N ASN A 67 -9.43 4.19 0.92
CA ASN A 67 -8.96 4.75 -0.34
C ASN A 67 -8.76 6.26 -0.16
N MET A 68 -7.60 6.76 -0.57
CA MET A 68 -7.23 8.17 -0.40
C MET A 68 -6.29 8.63 -1.50
N ALA A 69 -6.34 9.92 -1.80
CA ALA A 69 -5.24 10.57 -2.50
C ALA A 69 -4.02 10.66 -1.57
N VAL A 70 -2.82 10.36 -2.09
CA VAL A 70 -1.60 10.36 -1.28
C VAL A 70 -1.23 11.79 -0.90
N GLN A 71 -1.25 12.07 0.39
CA GLN A 71 -0.73 13.29 1.00
C GLN A 71 0.53 12.95 1.79
N ILE A 72 1.47 13.89 1.88
CA ILE A 72 2.71 13.67 2.63
C ILE A 72 2.49 14.03 4.11
N ASP A 73 1.87 13.10 4.84
CA ASP A 73 1.44 13.28 6.23
C ASP A 73 1.73 12.04 7.11
N ASP A 74 1.44 12.19 8.41
CA ASP A 74 1.61 11.10 9.39
C ASP A 74 0.62 9.95 9.16
N PHE A 75 -0.56 10.21 8.60
CA PHE A 75 -1.54 9.17 8.32
C PHE A 75 -1.01 8.22 7.23
N THR A 76 -0.55 8.77 6.10
CA THR A 76 0.08 8.01 5.01
C THR A 76 1.33 7.28 5.51
N GLY A 77 2.13 7.92 6.37
CA GLY A 77 3.27 7.28 7.04
C GLY A 77 2.89 6.04 7.84
N ASN A 78 1.81 6.10 8.62
CA ASN A 78 1.30 4.94 9.37
C ASN A 78 0.76 3.84 8.46
N VAL A 79 0.06 4.20 7.37
CA VAL A 79 -0.43 3.23 6.39
C VAL A 79 0.74 2.51 5.72
N LEU A 80 1.77 3.24 5.28
CA LEU A 80 2.98 2.63 4.70
C LEU A 80 3.73 1.76 5.71
N ALA A 81 3.86 2.20 6.96
CA ALA A 81 4.49 1.41 8.03
C ALA A 81 3.75 0.11 8.35
N ALA A 82 2.46 -0.01 8.01
CA ALA A 82 1.73 -1.25 8.16
C ALA A 82 2.20 -2.35 7.19
N PHE A 83 2.70 -1.96 6.00
CA PHE A 83 3.28 -2.88 4.99
C PHE A 83 4.80 -2.95 5.07
N PHE A 84 5.46 -1.91 5.58
CA PHE A 84 6.91 -1.76 5.66
C PHE A 84 7.32 -1.37 7.09
N PRO A 85 7.26 -2.32 8.03
CA PRO A 85 7.38 -2.05 9.47
C PRO A 85 8.77 -1.57 9.90
N GLN A 86 9.81 -1.79 9.08
CA GLN A 86 11.15 -1.31 9.37
C GLN A 86 11.27 0.14 8.91
N THR A 87 10.92 1.07 9.79
CA THR A 87 11.03 2.50 9.53
C THR A 87 12.36 3.05 10.03
N SER A 88 13.12 3.67 9.15
CA SER A 88 14.27 4.51 9.52
C SER A 88 13.92 5.96 9.20
N TYR A 89 14.34 6.91 10.04
CA TYR A 89 13.93 8.29 9.88
C TYR A 89 15.10 9.25 10.18
N GLY A 90 15.10 10.37 9.47
CA GLY A 90 16.05 11.46 9.66
C GLY A 90 15.39 12.80 9.38
N SER A 91 15.28 13.64 10.41
CA SER A 91 14.57 14.93 10.36
C SER A 91 13.16 14.79 9.75
N SER A 92 13.01 15.06 8.45
CA SER A 92 11.75 15.08 7.69
C SER A 92 11.68 13.99 6.62
N THR A 93 12.61 13.02 6.62
CA THR A 93 12.67 11.91 5.67
C THR A 93 12.47 10.60 6.41
N HIS A 94 11.59 9.76 5.88
CA HIS A 94 11.33 8.40 6.33
C HIS A 94 11.63 7.40 5.23
N GLU A 95 12.27 6.33 5.61
CA GLU A 95 12.58 5.20 4.76
C GLU A 95 11.87 3.96 5.31
N PHE A 96 10.91 3.49 4.53
CA PHE A 96 10.07 2.34 4.81
C PHE A 96 10.68 1.12 4.16
N ASN A 97 11.20 0.24 5.00
CA ASN A 97 11.83 -1.00 4.60
C ASN A 97 10.98 -2.21 4.96
N GLU A 98 11.19 -3.24 4.16
CA GLU A 98 10.61 -4.55 4.36
C GLU A 98 11.15 -5.21 5.63
N PRO A 99 10.37 -6.10 6.28
CA PRO A 99 10.87 -6.83 7.43
C PRO A 99 11.97 -7.80 6.99
N THR A 100 13.01 -7.94 7.81
CA THR A 100 14.09 -8.89 7.56
C THR A 100 13.59 -10.33 7.47
N THR A 101 14.32 -11.20 6.77
CA THR A 101 14.03 -12.64 6.72
C THR A 101 14.10 -13.35 8.08
N ALA A 102 14.72 -12.71 9.09
CA ALA A 102 14.82 -13.23 10.46
C ALA A 102 13.66 -12.78 11.37
N SER A 103 12.94 -11.71 11.03
CA SER A 103 11.83 -11.16 11.81
C SER A 103 10.69 -10.79 10.86
N HIS A 104 9.63 -11.59 10.83
CA HIS A 104 8.42 -11.34 10.03
C HIS A 104 7.37 -10.56 10.82
N THR A 105 7.80 -9.65 11.69
CA THR A 105 6.88 -8.91 12.56
C THR A 105 6.37 -7.68 11.82
N TYR A 106 5.06 -7.64 11.62
CA TYR A 106 4.34 -6.46 11.14
C TYR A 106 3.65 -5.76 12.29
N ASN A 107 3.48 -4.45 12.16
CA ASN A 107 2.74 -3.64 13.13
C ASN A 107 1.24 -4.01 13.09
N SER A 108 0.57 -3.88 14.24
CA SER A 108 -0.88 -3.86 14.32
C SER A 108 -1.36 -2.47 14.72
N TYR A 109 -2.56 -2.14 14.29
CA TYR A 109 -3.16 -0.83 14.45
C TYR A 109 -4.56 -0.93 15.05
N THR A 110 -4.92 0.09 15.80
CA THR A 110 -6.32 0.39 16.09
C THR A 110 -6.79 1.42 15.08
N ILE A 111 -7.87 1.09 14.37
CA ILE A 111 -8.52 1.97 13.40
C ILE A 111 -9.85 2.41 14.01
N ARG A 112 -10.09 3.72 14.05
CA ARG A 112 -11.37 4.27 14.52
C ARG A 112 -12.06 4.97 13.38
N VAL A 113 -13.33 4.64 13.19
CA VAL A 113 -14.16 5.17 12.09
C VAL A 113 -15.34 5.90 12.68
N GLY A 114 -15.36 7.22 12.52
CA GLY A 114 -16.52 8.05 12.84
C GLY A 114 -17.57 7.90 11.74
N ARG A 115 -18.78 7.42 12.07
CA ARG A 115 -19.93 7.37 11.18
C ARG A 115 -21.17 7.93 11.87
N GLU A 116 -21.74 8.96 11.29
CA GLU A 116 -23.00 9.59 11.69
C GLU A 116 -23.00 10.15 13.12
N GLN A 117 -23.26 9.32 14.14
CA GLN A 117 -23.33 9.70 15.55
C GLN A 117 -22.43 8.83 16.44
N LYS A 118 -21.78 7.82 15.86
CA LYS A 118 -20.94 6.87 16.61
C LYS A 118 -19.57 6.75 15.99
N GLU A 119 -18.60 6.55 16.86
CA GLU A 119 -17.29 6.08 16.47
C GLU A 119 -17.23 4.56 16.69
N HIS A 120 -16.73 3.86 15.68
CA HIS A 120 -16.52 2.42 15.67
C HIS A 120 -15.03 2.13 15.83
N THR A 121 -14.65 1.35 16.84
CA THR A 121 -13.25 1.06 17.17
C THR A 121 -12.90 -0.37 16.78
N TYR A 122 -11.97 -0.51 15.84
CA TYR A 122 -11.44 -1.79 15.35
C TYR A 122 -10.01 -1.97 15.85
N THR A 123 -9.80 -2.88 16.78
CA THR A 123 -8.47 -3.20 17.35
C THR A 123 -7.85 -4.41 16.67
N GLY A 124 -6.52 -4.50 16.68
CA GLY A 124 -5.77 -5.63 16.13
C GLY A 124 -5.85 -5.68 14.61
N MET A 125 -5.99 -4.53 13.95
CA MET A 125 -6.00 -4.44 12.49
C MET A 125 -4.58 -4.60 11.96
N VAL A 126 -4.37 -5.55 11.06
CA VAL A 126 -3.11 -5.76 10.36
C VAL A 126 -3.31 -5.60 8.87
N ALA A 127 -2.31 -5.02 8.19
CA ALA A 127 -2.33 -4.81 6.76
C ALA A 127 -2.40 -6.14 5.97
N SER A 128 -3.18 -6.14 4.88
CA SER A 128 -3.36 -7.28 3.98
C SER A 128 -2.90 -6.96 2.55
N SER A 129 -3.48 -5.94 1.93
CA SER A 129 -3.18 -5.52 0.54
C SER A 129 -3.02 -4.01 0.44
N LEU A 130 -2.04 -3.57 -0.35
CA LEU A 130 -1.78 -2.17 -0.69
C LEU A 130 -1.79 -2.03 -2.20
N SER A 131 -2.48 -1.03 -2.73
CA SER A 131 -2.45 -0.66 -4.14
C SER A 131 -2.12 0.82 -4.25
N ILE A 132 -1.13 1.15 -5.09
CA ILE A 132 -0.76 2.52 -5.43
C ILE A 132 -0.88 2.65 -6.94
N SER A 133 -1.65 3.63 -7.39
CA SER A 133 -1.83 3.88 -8.83
C SER A 133 -1.86 5.35 -9.15
N ALA A 134 -1.38 5.70 -10.33
CA ALA A 134 -1.55 7.03 -10.88
C ALA A 134 -1.48 7.03 -12.41
N SER A 135 -2.18 7.97 -13.03
CA SER A 135 -2.12 8.26 -14.45
C SER A 135 -1.65 9.68 -14.69
N VAL A 136 -1.06 9.95 -15.87
CA VAL A 136 -0.63 11.30 -16.24
C VAL A 136 -1.82 12.24 -16.19
N GLY A 137 -1.71 13.26 -15.35
CA GLY A 137 -2.78 14.24 -15.14
C GLY A 137 -3.75 13.90 -14.00
N GLU A 138 -3.48 12.87 -13.20
CA GLU A 138 -4.30 12.46 -12.04
C GLU A 138 -3.48 12.47 -10.74
N TYR A 139 -4.18 12.51 -9.61
CA TYR A 139 -3.57 12.33 -8.30
C TYR A 139 -3.10 10.89 -8.12
N VAL A 140 -2.07 10.72 -7.30
CA VAL A 140 -1.64 9.39 -6.86
C VAL A 140 -2.67 8.90 -5.85
N MET A 141 -3.30 7.76 -6.15
CA MET A 141 -4.26 7.11 -5.28
C MET A 141 -3.60 5.95 -4.54
N LEU A 142 -3.91 5.84 -3.25
CA LEU A 142 -3.50 4.73 -2.40
C LEU A 142 -4.74 4.07 -1.80
N SER A 143 -4.81 2.76 -1.98
CA SER A 143 -5.81 1.90 -1.34
C SER A 143 -5.10 0.90 -0.43
N ALA A 144 -5.56 0.77 0.81
CA ALA A 144 -5.00 -0.16 1.78
C ALA A 144 -6.10 -0.94 2.49
N ASP A 145 -5.98 -2.27 2.50
CA ASP A 145 -6.90 -3.17 3.18
C ASP A 145 -6.29 -3.73 4.45
N PHE A 146 -7.13 -3.85 5.48
CA PHE A 146 -6.77 -4.37 6.79
C PHE A 146 -7.74 -5.46 7.23
N VAL A 147 -7.21 -6.40 8.00
CA VAL A 147 -7.95 -7.49 8.62
C VAL A 147 -7.59 -7.54 10.10
N GLY A 148 -8.56 -7.72 10.98
CA GLY A 148 -8.33 -7.69 12.42
C GLY A 148 -9.43 -8.33 13.24
N LYS A 149 -9.35 -8.11 14.56
CA LYS A 149 -10.28 -8.71 15.53
C LYS A 149 -11.69 -8.15 15.33
N SER A 150 -12.65 -8.75 16.03
CA SER A 150 -13.99 -8.19 16.17
C SER A 150 -13.93 -6.76 16.71
N GLU A 151 -14.90 -5.94 16.28
CA GLU A 151 -15.07 -4.56 16.76
C GLU A 151 -15.05 -4.51 18.29
N SER A 152 -14.17 -3.68 18.83
CA SER A 152 -13.92 -3.64 20.28
C SER A 152 -14.95 -2.78 21.01
N ALA A 153 -15.36 -1.67 20.41
CA ALA A 153 -16.26 -0.71 21.06
C ALA A 153 -16.98 0.17 20.05
N THR A 154 -18.13 0.69 20.48
CA THR A 154 -18.75 1.88 19.88
C THR A 154 -18.84 2.98 20.91
N SER A 155 -18.46 4.19 20.54
CA SER A 155 -18.45 5.37 21.40
C SER A 155 -19.17 6.54 20.72
N ALA A 156 -19.31 7.66 21.44
CA ALA A 156 -19.75 8.91 20.81
C ALA A 156 -18.65 9.40 19.85
N LEU A 157 -19.04 10.15 18.81
CA LEU A 157 -18.07 10.76 17.89
C LEU A 157 -17.00 11.55 18.65
N GLY A 158 -15.75 11.27 18.30
CA GLY A 158 -14.59 12.06 18.68
C GLY A 158 -14.56 13.41 17.96
N THR A 159 -13.60 14.24 18.35
CA THR A 159 -13.30 15.49 17.63
C THR A 159 -12.12 15.24 16.71
N ALA A 160 -12.37 15.13 15.41
CA ALA A 160 -11.31 14.96 14.43
C ALA A 160 -10.50 16.26 14.29
N THR A 161 -9.19 16.14 14.38
CA THR A 161 -8.21 17.17 14.00
C THR A 161 -7.38 16.61 12.88
N PHE A 162 -7.59 17.12 11.67
CA PHE A 162 -6.76 16.82 10.53
C PHE A 162 -5.46 17.62 10.68
N ASP A 163 -4.39 16.94 11.08
CA ASP A 163 -3.07 17.53 11.23
C ASP A 163 -2.34 17.45 9.89
N GLY A 164 -2.18 18.62 9.26
CA GLY A 164 -1.46 18.81 8.00
C GLY A 164 -1.56 20.28 7.63
N ASP A 165 -0.49 20.87 7.09
CA ASP A 165 -0.69 22.06 6.26
C ASP A 165 -1.65 21.68 5.12
N ALA A 166 -2.23 22.66 4.42
CA ALA A 166 -2.96 22.42 3.18
C ALA A 166 -1.99 21.90 2.09
N LEU A 167 -1.47 20.69 2.29
CA LEU A 167 -0.56 20.00 1.41
C LEU A 167 -1.39 19.40 0.31
N ASP A 168 -1.06 19.76 -0.92
CA ASP A 168 -1.73 19.23 -2.08
C ASP A 168 -1.37 17.73 -2.22
N ALA A 169 -2.34 16.92 -2.61
CA ALA A 169 -2.09 15.52 -2.90
C ALA A 169 -1.04 15.37 -4.00
N LEU A 170 -0.22 14.32 -3.94
CA LEU A 170 0.80 14.04 -4.94
C LEU A 170 0.18 13.89 -6.32
N TYR A 171 0.79 14.50 -7.33
CA TYR A 171 0.25 14.58 -8.68
C TYR A 171 1.20 13.98 -9.70
N PHE A 172 0.71 13.04 -10.51
CA PHE A 172 1.56 12.30 -11.44
C PHE A 172 1.96 13.07 -12.70
N ALA A 173 1.49 14.32 -12.89
CA ALA A 173 2.04 15.17 -13.95
C ALA A 173 3.51 15.54 -13.72
N ASN A 174 3.96 15.56 -12.45
CA ASN A 174 5.37 15.74 -12.07
C ASN A 174 6.04 14.41 -11.67
N GLY A 175 5.28 13.31 -11.77
CA GLY A 175 5.79 11.98 -11.53
C GLY A 175 6.77 11.56 -12.62
N SER A 176 7.78 10.77 -12.27
CA SER A 176 8.73 10.21 -13.23
C SER A 176 9.03 8.77 -12.91
N VAL A 177 9.15 7.96 -13.96
CA VAL A 177 9.55 6.55 -13.87
C VAL A 177 10.92 6.41 -14.52
N PHE A 178 11.86 5.85 -13.79
CA PHE A 178 13.20 5.51 -14.28
C PHE A 178 13.31 4.00 -14.34
N PHE A 179 13.90 3.50 -15.42
CA PHE A 179 14.28 2.11 -15.60
C PHE A 179 15.80 2.03 -15.59
N ASP A 180 16.35 1.02 -14.93
CA ASP A 180 17.78 0.78 -14.87
C ASP A 180 18.03 -0.70 -15.16
N ASP A 181 18.68 -0.98 -16.29
CA ASP A 181 18.99 -2.35 -16.73
C ASP A 181 20.30 -2.89 -16.13
N GLY A 182 21.00 -2.07 -15.35
CA GLY A 182 22.24 -2.42 -14.68
C GLY A 182 23.49 -2.51 -15.57
N SER A 183 23.42 -1.97 -16.78
CA SER A 183 24.55 -1.94 -17.71
C SER A 183 25.42 -0.68 -17.58
N GLY A 184 25.15 0.21 -16.61
CA GLY A 184 25.82 1.52 -16.47
C GLY A 184 25.55 2.28 -15.16
N SER A 185 25.92 3.57 -15.10
CA SER A 185 25.52 4.46 -13.99
C SER A 185 24.00 4.58 -13.95
N PRO A 186 23.38 4.77 -12.76
CA PRO A 186 21.95 4.73 -12.61
C PRO A 186 21.25 5.64 -13.61
N ALA A 187 20.19 5.14 -14.23
CA ALA A 187 19.50 5.81 -15.32
C ALA A 187 19.18 7.27 -14.94
N GLY A 188 19.96 8.20 -15.50
CA GLY A 188 19.86 9.61 -15.20
C GLY A 188 18.65 10.28 -15.85
N THR A 189 17.89 9.54 -16.67
CA THR A 189 16.81 10.07 -17.51
C THR A 189 15.51 9.31 -17.24
N ALA A 190 14.44 10.03 -16.96
CA ALA A 190 13.12 9.45 -16.79
C ALA A 190 12.53 9.04 -18.15
N SER A 191 11.78 7.94 -18.16
CA SER A 191 11.06 7.48 -19.35
C SER A 191 9.88 8.40 -19.64
N ALA A 192 9.94 9.11 -20.76
CA ALA A 192 8.85 9.97 -21.24
C ALA A 192 7.66 9.18 -21.83
N ALA A 193 7.81 7.86 -21.96
CA ALA A 193 6.79 7.00 -22.56
C ALA A 193 5.73 6.55 -21.55
N VAL A 194 6.01 6.60 -20.25
CA VAL A 194 5.08 6.11 -19.22
C VAL A 194 3.88 7.05 -19.07
N LYS A 195 2.68 6.47 -19.18
CA LYS A 195 1.39 7.15 -19.09
C LYS A 195 0.68 6.86 -17.76
N SER A 196 0.81 5.66 -17.23
CA SER A 196 0.25 5.30 -15.93
C SER A 196 1.04 4.15 -15.33
N PHE A 197 0.95 4.02 -14.01
CA PHE A 197 1.47 2.89 -13.29
C PHE A 197 0.45 2.41 -12.26
N SER A 198 0.47 1.11 -11.99
CA SER A 198 -0.17 0.50 -10.84
C SER A 198 0.82 -0.43 -10.16
N LEU A 199 0.81 -0.43 -8.84
CA LEU A 199 1.63 -1.27 -7.98
C LEU A 199 0.74 -1.87 -6.91
N ASP A 200 0.79 -3.18 -6.79
CA ASP A 200 0.03 -3.96 -5.83
C ASP A 200 0.99 -4.77 -4.95
N VAL A 201 0.78 -4.69 -3.63
CA VAL A 201 1.50 -5.47 -2.62
C VAL A 201 0.49 -6.28 -1.84
N SER A 202 0.61 -7.60 -1.88
CA SER A 202 -0.19 -8.52 -1.08
C SER A 202 0.68 -9.22 -0.03
N LEU A 203 0.23 -9.24 1.22
CA LEU A 203 0.86 -9.97 2.32
C LEU A 203 0.29 -11.38 2.52
N ASN A 204 -0.77 -11.73 1.76
CA ASN A 204 -1.42 -13.05 1.78
C ASN A 204 -1.63 -13.58 3.21
N ARG A 205 -2.35 -12.83 4.05
CA ARG A 205 -2.49 -13.13 5.50
C ARG A 205 -3.23 -14.45 5.73
N ASP A 206 -2.71 -15.27 6.65
CA ASP A 206 -3.34 -16.51 7.08
C ASP A 206 -4.32 -16.23 8.24
N THR A 207 -5.57 -15.93 7.88
CA THR A 207 -6.63 -15.58 8.84
C THR A 207 -7.15 -16.80 9.61
N ASP A 208 -7.14 -17.98 9.00
CA ASP A 208 -7.61 -19.22 9.62
C ASP A 208 -6.74 -19.60 10.82
N ASN A 209 -5.43 -19.44 10.69
CA ASN A 209 -4.48 -19.73 11.74
C ASN A 209 -4.48 -18.67 12.86
N ALA A 210 -5.17 -17.54 12.70
CA ALA A 210 -5.27 -16.50 13.73
C ALA A 210 -6.26 -16.85 14.86
N TYR A 211 -7.15 -17.82 14.62
CA TYR A 211 -8.10 -18.31 15.62
C TYR A 211 -7.43 -19.28 16.61
N ALA A 212 -7.79 -19.15 17.88
CA ALA A 212 -7.49 -20.17 18.89
C ALA A 212 -8.67 -21.10 19.05
N LEU A 213 -8.42 -22.34 19.51
CA LEU A 213 -9.49 -23.27 19.84
C LEU A 213 -10.41 -22.66 20.91
N GLY A 214 -11.69 -22.46 20.57
CA GLY A 214 -12.69 -21.86 21.45
C GLY A 214 -12.70 -20.33 21.50
N GLY A 215 -11.85 -19.65 20.72
CA GLY A 215 -11.90 -18.20 20.56
C GLY A 215 -12.94 -17.79 19.52
N ALA A 216 -13.78 -16.82 19.86
CA ALA A 216 -14.75 -16.26 18.92
C ALA A 216 -14.13 -15.30 17.90
N THR A 217 -12.97 -14.69 18.22
CA THR A 217 -12.24 -13.78 17.31
C THR A 217 -10.74 -14.10 17.32
N TYR A 218 -9.98 -13.45 16.44
CA TYR A 218 -8.53 -13.61 16.36
C TYR A 218 -7.87 -13.35 17.73
N GLN A 219 -7.09 -14.34 18.20
CA GLN A 219 -6.35 -14.21 19.46
C GLN A 219 -4.92 -13.73 19.25
N ARG A 220 -4.42 -13.83 18.01
CA ARG A 220 -3.11 -13.38 17.57
C ARG A 220 -3.23 -12.68 16.22
N ALA A 221 -2.24 -11.85 15.89
CA ALA A 221 -2.14 -11.27 14.56
C ALA A 221 -2.11 -12.38 13.50
N PRO A 222 -2.96 -12.32 12.45
CA PRO A 222 -2.84 -13.21 11.30
C PRO A 222 -1.42 -13.18 10.74
N PRO A 223 -0.69 -14.31 10.72
CA PRO A 223 0.66 -14.33 10.19
C PRO A 223 0.64 -14.01 8.70
N SER A 224 1.62 -13.22 8.24
CA SER A 224 1.84 -12.98 6.82
C SER A 224 2.37 -14.26 6.16
N GLN A 225 1.88 -14.57 4.97
CA GLN A 225 2.48 -15.61 4.13
C GLN A 225 3.47 -14.97 3.14
N ARG A 226 3.70 -15.64 2.01
CA ARG A 226 4.57 -15.12 0.96
C ARG A 226 4.00 -13.80 0.45
N ARG A 227 4.76 -12.72 0.64
CA ARG A 227 4.44 -11.43 0.04
C ARG A 227 4.64 -11.50 -1.47
N GLU A 228 3.73 -10.86 -2.18
CA GLU A 228 3.77 -10.71 -3.63
C GLU A 228 3.71 -9.23 -3.97
N VAL A 229 4.62 -8.78 -4.83
CA VAL A 229 4.69 -7.40 -5.32
C VAL A 229 4.61 -7.47 -6.83
N SER A 230 3.55 -6.90 -7.39
CA SER A 230 3.26 -6.92 -8.82
C SER A 230 2.75 -5.57 -9.28
N GLY A 231 2.77 -5.31 -10.57
CA GLY A 231 2.19 -4.08 -11.10
C GLY A 231 2.11 -4.08 -12.60
N THR A 232 1.61 -2.96 -13.12
CA THR A 232 1.48 -2.72 -14.55
C THR A 232 1.97 -1.31 -14.87
N ILE A 233 2.65 -1.18 -16.00
CA ILE A 233 3.06 0.10 -16.56
C ILE A 233 2.42 0.24 -17.94
N GLU A 234 1.64 1.29 -18.14
CA GLU A 234 1.10 1.65 -19.45
C GLU A 234 2.01 2.69 -20.10
N MET A 235 2.41 2.42 -21.34
CA MET A 235 3.20 3.31 -22.17
C MET A 235 2.34 3.89 -23.30
N ASN A 236 2.59 5.16 -23.62
CA ASN A 236 1.89 5.93 -24.64
C ASN A 236 2.23 5.53 -26.09
N GLN A 237 3.21 4.64 -26.26
CA GLN A 237 3.65 4.08 -27.55
C GLN A 237 4.28 2.71 -27.36
N VAL A 238 4.29 1.91 -28.43
CA VAL A 238 5.11 0.70 -28.48
C VAL A 238 6.55 1.09 -28.78
N ILE A 239 7.46 0.70 -27.91
CA ILE A 239 8.88 1.04 -28.00
C ILE A 239 9.62 -0.10 -28.69
N TYR A 240 10.43 0.23 -29.69
CA TYR A 240 11.25 -0.73 -30.44
C TYR A 240 12.72 -0.35 -30.40
N GLY A 241 13.58 -1.36 -30.26
CA GLY A 241 15.03 -1.20 -30.20
C GLY A 241 15.51 -0.61 -28.86
N THR A 242 16.83 -0.64 -28.67
CA THR A 242 17.48 -0.18 -27.44
C THR A 242 17.22 1.31 -27.21
N GLN A 243 16.73 1.65 -26.02
CA GLN A 243 16.52 3.03 -25.60
C GLN A 243 17.74 3.56 -24.84
N ALA A 244 17.86 4.90 -24.75
CA ALA A 244 18.92 5.56 -23.98
C ALA A 244 18.56 5.79 -22.50
N ASP A 245 17.30 5.55 -22.14
CA ASP A 245 16.73 5.67 -20.79
C ASP A 245 16.41 4.29 -20.19
N ASP A 246 16.98 3.24 -20.78
CA ASP A 246 16.82 1.83 -20.42
C ASP A 246 15.35 1.36 -20.32
N THR A 247 14.42 2.10 -20.94
CA THR A 247 13.01 1.71 -20.99
C THR A 247 12.89 0.35 -21.71
N PRO A 248 12.17 -0.64 -21.11
CA PRO A 248 11.95 -1.93 -21.74
C PRO A 248 11.37 -1.80 -23.15
N ASP A 249 12.09 -2.34 -24.14
CA ASP A 249 11.62 -2.39 -25.52
C ASP A 249 10.84 -3.68 -25.80
N TYR A 250 9.97 -3.63 -26.81
CA TYR A 250 9.10 -4.74 -27.17
C TYR A 250 9.88 -6.01 -27.54
N ASP A 251 11.00 -5.89 -28.25
CA ASP A 251 11.76 -7.04 -28.73
C ASP A 251 12.45 -7.78 -27.58
N ALA A 252 12.91 -7.04 -26.56
CA ALA A 252 13.44 -7.61 -25.32
C ALA A 252 12.35 -8.33 -24.50
N LEU A 253 11.15 -7.74 -24.41
CA LEU A 253 10.05 -8.28 -23.60
C LEU A 253 9.46 -9.59 -24.15
N ILE A 254 9.51 -9.82 -25.47
CA ILE A 254 8.96 -11.04 -26.11
C ILE A 254 9.95 -12.20 -26.23
N GLN A 255 11.17 -12.06 -25.72
CA GLN A 255 12.15 -13.16 -25.75
C GLN A 255 11.66 -14.35 -24.91
N ALA A 256 12.18 -15.54 -25.18
CA ALA A 256 11.66 -16.80 -24.62
C ALA A 256 11.59 -16.83 -23.08
N ASP A 257 12.48 -16.12 -22.40
CA ASP A 257 12.52 -16.03 -20.93
C ASP A 257 11.92 -14.72 -20.37
N GLY A 258 11.39 -13.85 -21.25
CA GLY A 258 11.00 -12.48 -20.92
C GLY A 258 12.20 -11.59 -20.62
N LEU A 259 11.92 -10.38 -20.11
CA LEU A 259 12.95 -9.47 -19.65
C LEU A 259 13.02 -9.51 -18.13
N SER A 260 14.20 -9.80 -17.60
CA SER A 260 14.51 -9.63 -16.18
C SER A 260 15.56 -8.53 -16.07
N MET A 261 15.28 -7.55 -15.23
CA MET A 261 16.22 -6.50 -14.89
C MET A 261 16.58 -6.62 -13.41
N SER A 262 17.87 -6.65 -13.15
CA SER A 262 18.47 -6.63 -11.82
C SER A 262 19.89 -6.11 -12.03
N ASP A 263 20.20 -4.97 -11.41
CA ASP A 263 21.54 -4.36 -11.53
C ASP A 263 22.57 -5.08 -10.65
N GLY A 264 22.12 -5.89 -9.69
CA GLY A 264 23.03 -6.69 -8.86
C GLY A 264 24.15 -5.86 -8.23
N ALA A 265 23.85 -4.70 -7.63
CA ALA A 265 24.79 -3.87 -6.86
C ALA A 265 24.07 -2.67 -6.18
N ASP A 266 23.17 -2.93 -5.24
CA ASP A 266 22.51 -1.91 -4.41
C ASP A 266 21.67 -0.83 -5.14
N ALA A 267 21.50 -0.93 -6.46
CA ALA A 267 20.71 0.00 -7.24
C ALA A 267 19.30 -0.54 -7.56
N PRO A 268 18.27 0.33 -7.52
CA PRO A 268 16.92 -0.04 -7.93
C PRO A 268 16.75 -0.04 -9.45
N THR A 269 16.18 -1.11 -9.98
CA THR A 269 15.78 -1.28 -11.38
C THR A 269 14.61 -0.39 -11.80
N ILE A 270 13.60 -0.21 -10.95
CA ILE A 270 12.50 0.73 -11.23
C ILE A 270 12.45 1.74 -10.10
N ILE A 271 12.50 3.01 -10.47
CA ILE A 271 12.34 4.14 -9.54
C ILE A 271 11.11 4.92 -9.95
N LEU A 272 10.09 4.93 -9.11
CA LEU A 272 8.93 5.80 -9.24
C LEU A 272 9.18 7.01 -8.34
N LYS A 273 9.27 8.21 -8.91
CA LYS A 273 9.35 9.46 -8.16
C LYS A 273 8.03 10.19 -8.28
N LEU A 274 7.36 10.40 -7.17
CA LEU A 274 6.09 11.10 -7.07
C LEU A 274 6.35 12.38 -6.29
N LEU A 275 6.15 13.52 -6.93
CA LEU A 275 6.56 14.82 -6.41
C LEU A 275 5.33 15.70 -6.21
N GLU A 276 5.33 16.51 -5.16
CA GLU A 276 4.37 17.60 -5.04
C GLU A 276 4.66 18.67 -6.11
N GLU A 277 3.61 19.29 -6.67
CA GLU A 277 3.74 20.34 -7.69
C GLU A 277 4.43 21.60 -7.17
N SER A 278 4.18 21.97 -5.91
CA SER A 278 4.66 23.22 -5.32
C SER A 278 6.10 23.14 -4.78
N ASP A 279 6.50 22.00 -4.20
CA ASP A 279 7.83 21.79 -3.59
C ASP A 279 8.36 20.34 -3.70
N GLY A 280 8.42 19.81 -4.92
CA GLY A 280 8.91 18.44 -5.20
C GLY A 280 10.34 18.11 -4.71
N GLY A 281 11.15 19.10 -4.32
CA GLY A 281 12.47 18.85 -3.72
C GLY A 281 12.42 18.47 -2.23
N ASN A 282 11.35 18.86 -1.53
CA ASN A 282 11.17 18.60 -0.11
C ASN A 282 9.97 17.73 0.20
N ASN A 283 8.97 17.66 -0.68
CA ASN A 283 7.76 16.87 -0.52
C ASN A 283 7.66 15.83 -1.65
N TYR A 284 7.99 14.58 -1.33
CA TYR A 284 7.99 13.49 -2.31
C TYR A 284 7.76 12.12 -1.69
N LEU A 285 7.32 11.20 -2.55
CA LEU A 285 7.29 9.76 -2.33
C LEU A 285 8.08 9.06 -3.44
N HIS A 286 9.15 8.37 -3.08
CA HIS A 286 9.94 7.55 -3.99
C HIS A 286 9.70 6.07 -3.70
N ILE A 287 9.40 5.30 -4.74
CA ILE A 287 9.23 3.84 -4.65
C ILE A 287 10.32 3.19 -5.51
N ASN A 288 11.13 2.34 -4.88
CA ASN A 288 12.30 1.72 -5.47
C ASN A 288 12.12 0.19 -5.52
N LEU A 289 12.16 -0.41 -6.71
CA LEU A 289 12.13 -1.86 -6.93
C LEU A 289 13.50 -2.34 -7.41
N TYR A 290 14.03 -3.42 -6.84
CA TYR A 290 15.43 -3.82 -7.06
C TYR A 290 15.64 -4.96 -8.06
N ASN A 291 14.70 -5.89 -8.13
CA ASN A 291 14.76 -7.01 -9.06
C ASN A 291 13.37 -7.20 -9.66
N VAL A 292 13.25 -6.95 -10.96
CA VAL A 292 11.95 -6.93 -11.64
C VAL A 292 11.99 -7.85 -12.85
N ARG A 293 10.97 -8.70 -12.93
CA ARG A 293 10.69 -9.50 -14.13
C ARG A 293 9.46 -8.97 -14.81
N PHE A 294 9.60 -8.63 -16.09
CA PHE A 294 8.50 -8.21 -16.93
C PHE A 294 7.85 -9.41 -17.61
N GLU A 295 6.54 -9.34 -17.77
CA GLU A 295 5.78 -10.27 -18.57
C GLU A 295 5.69 -9.82 -20.03
N ALA A 296 5.20 -10.71 -20.89
CA ALA A 296 4.98 -10.40 -22.29
C ALA A 296 4.02 -9.19 -22.42
N PRO A 297 4.35 -8.20 -23.27
CA PRO A 297 3.58 -6.98 -23.36
C PRO A 297 2.29 -7.22 -24.14
N SER A 298 1.26 -6.44 -23.82
CA SER A 298 0.08 -6.32 -24.66
C SER A 298 0.15 -4.99 -25.42
N ALA A 299 0.12 -5.07 -26.75
CA ALA A 299 0.13 -3.88 -27.61
C ALA A 299 -1.25 -3.70 -28.24
N ASN A 300 -1.81 -2.50 -28.11
CA ASN A 300 -3.03 -2.11 -28.81
C ASN A 300 -2.67 -1.18 -29.97
N VAL A 301 -2.95 -1.63 -31.19
CA VAL A 301 -2.75 -0.86 -32.43
C VAL A 301 -4.12 -0.61 -33.03
N SER A 302 -4.72 0.53 -32.69
CA SER A 302 -5.99 0.98 -33.28
C SER A 302 -5.67 1.84 -34.51
N GLY A 303 -6.23 1.49 -35.67
CA GLY A 303 -6.01 2.25 -36.92
C GLY A 303 -6.52 3.70 -36.91
N ARG A 304 -7.15 4.14 -35.82
CA ARG A 304 -7.63 5.52 -35.61
C ARG A 304 -7.02 6.20 -34.38
N ASP A 305 -6.45 5.46 -33.43
CA ASP A 305 -5.99 5.98 -32.15
C ASP A 305 -4.47 5.77 -31.94
N THR A 306 -3.94 6.38 -30.88
CA THR A 306 -2.54 6.24 -30.45
C THR A 306 -2.24 4.78 -30.09
N ASN A 307 -1.12 4.25 -30.58
CA ASN A 307 -0.65 2.91 -30.21
C ASN A 307 -0.25 2.92 -28.73
N THR A 308 -0.70 1.96 -27.93
CA THR A 308 -0.28 1.84 -26.53
C THR A 308 0.33 0.47 -26.26
N MET A 309 1.22 0.41 -25.27
CA MET A 309 1.84 -0.81 -24.79
C MET A 309 1.62 -0.91 -23.28
N SER A 310 1.09 -2.04 -22.82
CA SER A 310 0.97 -2.33 -21.39
C SER A 310 1.89 -3.49 -21.04
N VAL A 311 2.70 -3.29 -20.01
CA VAL A 311 3.69 -4.26 -19.52
C VAL A 311 3.41 -4.56 -18.06
N ASN A 312 3.12 -5.82 -17.76
CA ASN A 312 3.02 -6.28 -16.38
C ASN A 312 4.40 -6.62 -15.85
N PHE A 313 4.59 -6.48 -14.54
CA PHE A 313 5.82 -6.86 -13.88
C PHE A 313 5.56 -7.51 -12.53
N ILE A 314 6.53 -8.32 -12.11
CA ILE A 314 6.59 -8.92 -10.79
C ILE A 314 7.95 -8.55 -10.19
N ALA A 315 7.94 -7.95 -9.01
CA ALA A 315 9.16 -7.68 -8.28
C ALA A 315 9.55 -8.90 -7.46
N LEU A 316 10.80 -9.35 -7.65
CA LEU A 316 11.37 -10.52 -7.02
C LEU A 316 12.23 -10.11 -5.84
N TYR A 317 12.38 -11.03 -4.89
CA TYR A 317 13.31 -10.86 -3.79
C TYR A 317 14.75 -10.90 -4.30
N ASP A 318 15.52 -9.86 -3.97
CA ASP A 318 16.94 -9.78 -4.28
C ASP A 318 17.78 -10.08 -3.04
N ASN A 319 18.63 -11.11 -3.14
CA ASN A 319 19.58 -11.51 -2.10
C ASN A 319 21.04 -11.16 -2.43
N THR A 320 21.26 -10.44 -3.53
CA THR A 320 22.59 -10.07 -4.03
C THR A 320 22.98 -8.64 -3.65
N VAL A 321 22.01 -7.82 -3.25
CA VAL A 321 22.17 -6.46 -2.69
C VAL A 321 22.98 -6.52 -1.38
N SER A 322 24.09 -5.79 -1.34
CA SER A 322 24.97 -5.69 -0.18
C SER A 322 24.25 -4.96 0.97
N GLY A 323 23.95 -5.70 2.04
CA GLY A 323 23.43 -5.10 3.27
C GLY A 323 21.91 -4.90 3.37
N ALA A 324 21.12 -5.34 2.39
CA ALA A 324 19.68 -5.46 2.58
C ALA A 324 19.04 -6.45 1.59
N ASP A 325 18.62 -7.58 2.15
CA ASP A 325 17.64 -8.52 1.60
C ASP A 325 16.29 -7.81 1.37
N LYS A 326 16.02 -7.31 0.15
CA LYS A 326 14.79 -6.54 -0.13
C LYS A 326 14.27 -6.69 -1.56
N THR A 327 12.95 -6.60 -1.71
CA THR A 327 12.25 -6.51 -3.01
C THR A 327 11.99 -5.04 -3.37
N MET A 328 11.54 -4.26 -2.39
CA MET A 328 11.15 -2.86 -2.55
C MET A 328 11.58 -2.01 -1.34
N ASN A 329 11.72 -0.71 -1.58
CA ASN A 329 11.86 0.31 -0.55
C ASN A 329 11.01 1.53 -0.91
N ILE A 330 10.43 2.17 0.09
CA ILE A 330 9.71 3.43 -0.10
C ILE A 330 10.38 4.51 0.73
N THR A 331 10.68 5.66 0.12
CA THR A 331 11.18 6.84 0.82
C THR A 331 10.13 7.95 0.74
N MET A 332 9.69 8.45 1.88
CA MET A 332 8.79 9.59 1.98
C MET A 332 9.53 10.76 2.63
N LYS A 333 9.42 11.97 2.08
CA LYS A 333 9.96 13.17 2.69
C LYS A 333 8.92 14.26 2.64
N GLY A 334 8.72 14.96 3.76
CA GLY A 334 7.93 16.19 3.78
C GLY A 334 7.90 16.89 5.13
N GLY A 335 7.47 18.15 5.12
CA GLY A 335 7.48 19.01 6.30
C GLY A 335 6.47 18.63 7.38
N ALA A 336 5.36 17.99 7.00
CA ALA A 336 4.31 17.52 7.92
C ALA A 336 4.52 16.08 8.40
N VAL A 337 5.60 15.43 7.96
CA VAL A 337 5.96 14.09 8.37
C VAL A 337 6.66 14.16 9.73
N GLY A 338 6.10 13.47 10.72
CA GLY A 338 6.57 13.45 12.10
C GLY A 338 8.02 13.02 12.23
N THR A 339 8.69 13.43 13.30
CA THR A 339 10.13 13.17 13.51
C THR A 339 10.42 11.88 14.27
N SER A 340 9.53 10.89 14.20
CA SER A 340 9.62 9.64 14.95
C SER A 340 9.17 8.45 14.10
N ALA A 341 9.72 7.27 14.37
CA ALA A 341 9.29 6.03 13.72
C ALA A 341 7.77 5.81 13.87
N TYR A 342 7.14 5.43 12.76
CA TYR A 342 5.78 4.94 12.69
C TYR A 342 5.67 3.50 13.20
#